data_AF-W9VCD6-F1
#
_entry.id   AF-W9VCD6-F1
#
_cell.length_a   1.000
_cell.length_b   1.000
_cell.length_c   1.000
_cell.angle_alpha   90.00
_cell.angle_beta   90.00
_cell.angle_gamma   90.00
#
_symmetry.space_group_name_H-M   'P 1'
#
loop_
_entity.id
_entity.type
_entity.pdbx_description
1 polymer ?
#
loop_
_entity_poly.entity_id
_entity_poly.type
_entity_poly.pdbx_seq_one_letter_code
_entity_poly.pdbx_strand_id
1 'polypeptide(L)'
;MRSRAADGEEREMDEQEKEPRVCYHCLVGGRVQGVFFRGAAREQAMRLGVTGYARNLPDGRVEVMVCGDPNAVSQLRDWLRVGPGHANVTGVACEPLDYQPYANFVIE
;
A
#
# COMPACT_ATOMS: atom_id res chain seq x y z
N MET A 1 -18.56 23.07 50.68
CA MET A 1 -18.27 21.62 50.71
C MET A 1 -19.56 20.83 50.51
N ARG A 2 -19.76 20.29 49.31
CA ARG A 2 -20.22 18.92 49.08
C ARG A 2 -20.01 18.62 47.60
N SER A 3 -19.07 17.72 47.38
CA SER A 3 -18.68 17.15 46.09
C SER A 3 -19.44 15.84 45.89
N ARG A 4 -19.86 15.57 44.65
CA ARG A 4 -19.92 14.27 43.92
C ARG A 4 -20.76 14.49 42.67
N ALA A 5 -20.13 14.45 41.49
CA ALA A 5 -19.93 13.25 40.65
C ALA A 5 -21.26 12.80 40.05
N ALA A 6 -21.39 12.38 38.80
CA ALA A 6 -20.60 12.28 37.59
C ALA A 6 -21.64 11.80 36.56
N ASP A 7 -21.53 12.17 35.29
CA ASP A 7 -22.04 11.45 34.11
C ASP A 7 -21.61 12.35 32.94
N GLY A 8 -20.61 12.01 32.13
CA GLY A 8 -20.54 10.75 31.40
C GLY A 8 -21.18 10.93 30.03
N GLU A 9 -20.83 12.00 29.31
CA GLU A 9 -21.19 12.14 27.89
C GLU A 9 -19.96 11.83 27.03
N GLU A 10 -19.60 10.54 27.04
CA GLU A 10 -18.95 9.91 25.90
C GLU A 10 -20.01 9.83 24.80
N ARG A 11 -20.12 10.90 23.99
CA ARG A 11 -20.88 10.83 22.74
C ARG A 11 -19.91 10.79 21.58
N GLU A 12 -19.83 9.58 21.03
CA GLU A 12 -19.65 9.24 19.62
C GLU A 12 -18.47 9.94 18.94
N MET A 13 -17.34 9.21 18.86
CA MET A 13 -16.27 9.53 17.93
C MET A 13 -16.87 9.64 16.53
N ASP A 14 -16.88 10.88 16.02
CA ASP A 14 -17.36 11.30 14.71
C ASP A 14 -17.06 10.26 13.63
N GLU A 15 -18.07 10.00 12.80
CA GLU A 15 -17.96 9.26 11.55
C GLU A 15 -16.85 9.90 10.71
N GLN A 16 -15.64 9.36 10.84
CA GLN A 16 -14.43 9.76 10.15
C GLN A 16 -14.77 10.30 8.76
N GLU A 17 -14.58 11.61 8.59
CA GLU A 17 -14.34 12.21 7.30
C GLU A 17 -13.35 11.28 6.59
N LYS A 18 -13.85 10.52 5.60
CA LYS A 18 -13.06 9.46 4.97
C LYS A 18 -11.88 10.12 4.30
N GLU A 19 -10.75 10.16 4.99
CA GLU A 19 -9.44 10.49 4.44
C GLU A 19 -9.36 9.84 3.06
N PRO A 20 -9.04 10.59 2.00
CA PRO A 20 -9.07 10.06 0.65
C PRO A 20 -8.21 8.80 0.60
N ARG A 21 -8.76 7.71 0.08
CA ARG A 21 -8.00 6.47 -0.14
C ARG A 21 -8.09 6.11 -1.60
N VAL A 22 -6.97 5.65 -2.14
CA VAL A 22 -6.84 5.26 -3.54
C VAL A 22 -6.23 3.88 -3.63
N CYS A 23 -6.57 3.17 -4.70
CA CYS A 23 -5.85 1.96 -5.10
C CYS A 23 -5.21 2.17 -6.46
N TYR A 24 -4.08 1.50 -6.68
CA TYR A 24 -3.46 1.38 -7.98
C TYR A 24 -3.09 -0.08 -8.24
N HIS A 25 -3.37 -0.50 -9.47
CA HIS A 25 -2.84 -1.73 -10.03
C HIS A 25 -1.63 -1.39 -10.88
N CYS A 26 -0.48 -1.96 -10.55
CA CYS A 26 0.79 -1.67 -11.20
C CYS A 26 1.43 -2.95 -11.78
N LEU A 27 1.98 -2.83 -12.98
CA LEU A 27 2.75 -3.87 -13.64
C LEU A 27 4.20 -3.38 -13.82
N VAL A 28 5.13 -4.11 -13.22
CA VAL A 28 6.56 -3.81 -13.21
C VAL A 28 7.29 -4.80 -14.12
N GLY A 29 8.00 -4.28 -15.11
CA GLY A 29 8.82 -5.05 -16.05
C GLY A 29 10.33 -4.90 -15.82
N GLY A 30 11.10 -5.83 -16.38
CA GLY A 30 12.56 -5.86 -16.32
C GLY A 30 13.11 -7.08 -15.60
N ARG A 31 14.31 -6.97 -15.01
CA ARG A 31 14.87 -8.00 -14.12
C ARG A 31 14.30 -7.82 -12.71
N VAL A 32 13.08 -8.33 -12.51
CA VAL A 32 12.29 -8.12 -11.28
C VAL A 32 11.89 -9.40 -10.56
N GLN A 33 12.18 -10.57 -11.13
CA GLN A 33 11.99 -11.87 -10.47
C GLN A 33 13.35 -12.45 -10.03
N GLY A 34 13.34 -13.27 -8.96
CA GLY A 34 14.57 -13.84 -8.38
C GLY A 34 15.48 -12.83 -7.67
N VAL A 35 15.01 -11.58 -7.48
CA VAL A 35 15.78 -10.46 -6.91
C VAL A 35 15.14 -9.90 -5.63
N PHE A 36 14.34 -10.71 -4.93
CA PHE A 36 13.63 -10.32 -3.71
C PHE A 36 12.65 -9.13 -3.86
N PHE A 37 12.18 -8.87 -5.08
CA PHE A 37 11.31 -7.72 -5.37
C PHE A 37 10.02 -7.69 -4.54
N ARG A 38 9.24 -8.79 -4.55
CA ARG A 38 7.99 -8.89 -3.77
C ARG A 38 8.22 -8.71 -2.26
N GLY A 39 9.32 -9.25 -1.74
CA GLY A 39 9.72 -9.11 -0.33
C GLY A 39 10.02 -7.66 0.03
N ALA A 40 10.87 -7.00 -0.74
CA ALA A 40 11.20 -5.60 -0.56
C ALA A 40 9.98 -4.67 -0.76
N ALA A 41 9.08 -4.99 -1.70
CA ALA A 41 7.84 -4.25 -1.90
C ALA A 41 6.95 -4.30 -0.65
N ARG A 42 6.82 -5.48 -0.02
CA ARG A 42 6.11 -5.63 1.26
C ARG A 42 6.76 -4.81 2.36
N GLU A 43 8.08 -4.87 2.50
CA GLU A 43 8.80 -4.07 3.51
C GLU A 43 8.57 -2.57 3.33
N GLN A 44 8.62 -2.10 2.09
CA GLN A 44 8.35 -0.69 1.76
C GLN A 44 6.88 -0.33 2.04
N ALA A 45 5.93 -1.21 1.67
CA ALA A 45 4.52 -1.02 1.95
C ALA A 45 4.23 -0.91 3.45
N MET A 46 4.84 -1.75 4.27
CA MET A 46 4.73 -1.69 5.73
C MET A 46 5.26 -0.37 6.29
N ARG A 47 6.40 0.14 5.79
CA ARG A 47 6.97 1.42 6.22
C ARG A 47 6.07 2.61 5.86
N LEU A 48 5.40 2.52 4.72
CA LEU A 48 4.51 3.56 4.21
C LEU A 48 3.08 3.45 4.76
N GLY A 49 2.73 2.36 5.45
CA GLY A 49 1.38 2.13 5.95
C GLY A 49 0.35 1.83 4.85
N VAL A 50 0.78 1.26 3.71
CA VAL A 50 -0.11 0.87 2.61
C VAL A 50 -0.36 -0.64 2.58
N THR A 51 -1.46 -1.03 1.96
CA THR A 51 -1.97 -2.41 1.92
C THR A 51 -2.11 -2.89 0.47
N GLY A 52 -2.31 -4.18 0.26
CA GLY A 52 -2.43 -4.77 -1.08
C GLY A 52 -1.61 -6.05 -1.22
N TYR A 53 -0.98 -6.25 -2.39
CA TYR A 53 -0.15 -7.43 -2.61
C TYR A 53 0.91 -7.20 -3.69
N ALA A 54 1.91 -8.07 -3.73
CA ALA A 54 2.84 -8.20 -4.85
C ALA A 54 2.91 -9.64 -5.33
N ARG A 55 2.70 -9.86 -6.63
CA ARG A 55 2.60 -11.18 -7.28
C ARG A 55 3.54 -11.32 -8.48
N ASN A 56 4.21 -12.45 -8.61
CA ASN A 56 4.96 -12.76 -9.84
C ASN A 56 4.00 -13.22 -10.93
N LEU A 57 4.11 -12.64 -12.12
CA LEU A 57 3.36 -13.08 -13.30
C LEU A 57 4.18 -14.08 -14.13
N PRO A 58 3.52 -15.00 -14.87
CA PRO A 58 4.20 -16.00 -15.70
C PRO A 58 4.96 -15.40 -16.88
N ASP A 59 4.63 -14.17 -17.28
CA ASP A 59 5.30 -13.42 -18.34
C ASP A 59 6.59 -12.73 -17.88
N GLY A 60 7.01 -12.95 -16.63
CA GLY A 60 8.24 -12.38 -16.05
C GLY A 60 8.05 -11.05 -15.33
N ARG A 61 6.87 -10.43 -15.38
CA ARG A 61 6.57 -9.19 -14.64
C ARG A 61 6.27 -9.44 -13.17
N VAL A 62 6.25 -8.36 -12.40
CA VAL A 62 5.64 -8.32 -11.06
C VAL A 62 4.40 -7.45 -11.12
N GLU A 63 3.29 -7.99 -10.66
CA GLU A 63 2.06 -7.25 -10.41
C GLU A 63 2.07 -6.73 -8.97
N VAL A 64 1.65 -5.49 -8.76
CA VAL A 64 1.51 -4.88 -7.44
C VAL A 64 0.14 -4.21 -7.35
N MET A 65 -0.67 -4.66 -6.40
CA MET A 65 -1.84 -3.92 -5.93
C MET A 65 -1.41 -3.10 -4.70
N VAL A 66 -1.71 -1.81 -4.71
CA VAL A 66 -1.40 -0.94 -3.57
C VAL A 66 -2.57 -0.02 -3.27
N CYS A 67 -2.99 0.02 -2.01
CA CYS A 67 -4.13 0.77 -1.52
C CYS A 67 -3.81 1.48 -0.21
N GLY A 68 -4.26 2.73 -0.07
CA GLY A 68 -4.07 3.51 1.15
C GLY A 68 -4.15 5.01 0.91
N ASP A 69 -3.47 5.76 1.78
CA ASP A 69 -3.29 7.20 1.64
C ASP A 69 -2.62 7.56 0.30
N PRO A 70 -3.12 8.54 -0.47
CA PRO A 70 -2.61 8.91 -1.78
C PRO A 70 -1.12 9.23 -1.82
N ASN A 71 -0.59 9.90 -0.79
CA ASN A 71 0.82 10.24 -0.72
C ASN A 71 1.66 8.97 -0.48
N ALA A 72 1.25 8.13 0.48
CA ALA A 72 1.92 6.86 0.75
C ALA A 72 1.88 5.92 -0.47
N VAL A 73 0.75 5.85 -1.17
CA VAL A 73 0.58 5.08 -2.41
C VAL A 73 1.50 5.62 -3.50
N SER A 74 1.59 6.94 -3.67
CA SER A 74 2.51 7.57 -4.63
C SER A 74 3.97 7.21 -4.33
N GLN A 75 4.38 7.26 -3.07
CA GLN A 75 5.74 6.90 -2.66
C GLN A 75 6.08 5.45 -2.97
N LEU A 76 5.15 4.50 -2.77
CA LEU A 76 5.39 3.11 -3.15
C LEU A 76 5.51 2.99 -4.68
N ARG A 77 4.64 3.66 -5.45
CA ARG A 77 4.68 3.64 -6.92
C ARG A 77 6.00 4.19 -7.48
N ASP A 78 6.54 5.25 -6.86
CA ASP A 78 7.85 5.78 -7.25
C ASP A 78 8.96 4.79 -6.92
N TRP A 79 8.88 4.14 -5.75
CA TRP A 79 9.82 3.08 -5.38
C TRP A 79 9.78 1.89 -6.35
N LEU A 80 8.62 1.52 -6.90
CA LEU A 80 8.50 0.44 -7.90
C LEU A 80 9.33 0.69 -9.16
N ARG A 81 9.67 1.94 -9.47
CA ARG A 81 10.53 2.30 -10.61
C ARG A 81 12.02 1.98 -10.36
N VAL A 82 12.39 1.73 -9.11
CA VAL A 82 13.76 1.43 -8.69
C VAL A 82 13.85 -0.02 -8.23
N GLY A 83 12.98 -0.42 -7.31
CA GLY A 83 13.00 -1.75 -6.69
C GLY A 83 14.18 -1.96 -5.72
N PRO A 84 14.41 -3.20 -5.27
CA PRO A 84 15.58 -3.56 -4.46
C PRO A 84 16.88 -3.48 -5.26
N GLY A 85 18.03 -3.40 -4.58
CA GLY A 85 19.33 -3.13 -5.22
C GLY A 85 19.79 -4.11 -6.30
N HIS A 86 19.25 -5.33 -6.36
CA HIS A 86 19.56 -6.31 -7.42
C HIS A 86 18.54 -6.32 -8.57
N ALA A 87 17.50 -5.50 -8.49
CA ALA A 87 16.52 -5.35 -9.56
C ALA A 87 17.03 -4.39 -10.65
N ASN A 88 16.54 -4.60 -11.86
CA ASN A 88 16.66 -3.63 -12.94
C ASN A 88 15.27 -3.45 -13.54
N VAL A 89 14.62 -2.34 -13.18
CA VAL A 89 13.27 -2.02 -13.65
C VAL A 89 13.37 -1.29 -14.98
N THR A 90 12.72 -1.83 -16.01
CA THR A 90 12.71 -1.24 -17.35
C THR A 90 11.43 -0.46 -17.64
N GLY A 91 10.38 -0.67 -16.84
CA GLY A 91 9.11 0.04 -16.99
C GLY A 91 8.13 -0.28 -15.88
N VAL A 92 7.30 0.71 -15.56
CA VAL A 92 6.18 0.59 -14.61
C VAL A 92 4.95 1.23 -15.26
N ALA A 93 3.88 0.45 -15.41
CA ALA A 93 2.57 0.95 -15.77
C ALA A 93 1.67 0.85 -14.54
N CYS A 94 0.92 1.89 -14.21
CA CYS A 94 0.00 1.89 -13.08
C CYS A 94 -1.34 2.50 -13.49
N GLU A 95 -2.43 1.83 -13.15
CA GLU A 95 -3.79 2.25 -13.39
C GLU A 95 -4.50 2.51 -12.06
N PRO A 96 -5.18 3.66 -11.90
CA PRO A 96 -5.96 3.93 -10.70
C PRO A 96 -7.19 3.02 -10.66
N LEU A 97 -7.57 2.62 -9.45
CA LEU A 97 -8.76 1.82 -9.18
C LEU A 97 -9.56 2.43 -8.03
N ASP A 98 -10.84 2.09 -7.97
CA ASP A 98 -11.66 2.35 -6.79
C ASP A 98 -11.02 1.71 -5.56
N TYR A 99 -11.15 2.39 -4.42
CA TYR A 99 -10.57 1.89 -3.18
C TYR A 99 -11.17 0.53 -2.79
N GLN A 100 -10.28 -0.43 -2.58
CA GLN A 100 -10.60 -1.76 -2.08
C GLN A 100 -9.87 -1.97 -0.74
N PRO A 101 -10.57 -2.43 0.30
CA PRO A 101 -9.93 -2.68 1.59
C PRO A 101 -9.08 -3.95 1.52
N TYR A 102 -7.79 -3.80 1.82
CA TYR A 102 -6.88 -4.91 2.09
C TYR A 102 -6.45 -4.85 3.56
N ALA A 103 -6.40 -5.99 4.24
CA ALA A 103 -6.03 -6.03 5.66
C ALA A 103 -4.53 -5.77 5.89
N ASN A 104 -3.70 -6.15 4.92
CA ASN A 104 -2.25 -6.10 4.99
C ASN A 104 -1.66 -6.01 3.57
N PHE A 105 -0.33 -5.94 3.49
CA PHE A 105 0.40 -6.12 2.24
C PHE A 105 0.99 -7.54 2.19
N VAL A 106 0.56 -8.37 1.24
CA VAL A 106 1.00 -9.79 1.14
C VAL A 106 1.85 -10.07 -0.09
N ILE A 107 2.55 -11.20 -0.06
CA ILE A 107 3.32 -11.72 -1.20
C ILE A 107 2.55 -12.92 -1.74
N GLU A 108 2.22 -12.89 -3.03
CA GLU A 108 1.58 -13.99 -3.76
C GLU A 108 2.53 -14.62 -4.77
#